data_AF-A0A1I1XWY4-F1
#
_entry.id   AF-A0A1I1XWY4-F1
#
_cell.length_a   1.000
_cell.length_b   1.000
_cell.length_c   1.000
_cell.angle_alpha   90.00
_cell.angle_beta   90.00
_cell.angle_gamma   90.00
#
_symmetry.space_group_name_H-M   'P 1'
#
loop_
_entity.id
_entity.type
_entity.pdbx_description
1 polymer ?
#
loop_
_entity_poly.entity_id
_entity_poly.type
_entity_poly.pdbx_seq_one_letter_code
_entity_poly.pdbx_strand_id
1 'polypeptide(L)'
;MQTIMGQPIDERTDSLQLPMPHLSNWQEDDLQRLRTALQMIDTAMQLMALDMDSRDHDLSKRAGKLEARAGAIEARAALLEYAAGRPSAVAYGYDSQGRVSSITQTVAGAQRATVLTYDAQGRVATSTYPVAGGAMRTDTYNYDAATGRVASVTSTETNP
;
A
#
# COMPACT_ATOMS: atom_id res chain seq x y z
N MET A 1 -70.53 -3.35 -20.11
CA MET A 1 -70.81 -4.36 -21.16
C MET A 1 -69.66 -5.36 -21.07
N GLN A 2 -69.94 -6.65 -20.90
CA GLN A 2 -68.87 -7.66 -20.79
C GLN A 2 -68.12 -7.77 -22.13
N THR A 3 -66.82 -8.02 -22.11
CA THR A 3 -66.02 -8.20 -23.32
C THR A 3 -66.37 -9.50 -24.03
N ILE A 4 -65.93 -9.65 -25.28
CA ILE A 4 -66.05 -10.91 -26.01
C ILE A 4 -64.96 -11.85 -25.49
N MET A 5 -65.30 -13.12 -25.23
CA MET A 5 -64.36 -14.14 -24.77
C MET A 5 -63.18 -14.26 -25.75
N GLY A 6 -61.95 -14.26 -25.24
CA GLY A 6 -60.72 -14.23 -26.06
C GLY A 6 -60.34 -12.84 -26.59
N GLN A 7 -61.11 -11.79 -26.27
CA GLN A 7 -60.77 -10.38 -26.53
C GLN A 7 -60.87 -9.55 -25.23
N PRO A 8 -60.01 -9.83 -24.23
CA PRO A 8 -60.01 -9.10 -22.97
C PRO A 8 -59.48 -7.67 -23.14
N ILE A 9 -59.91 -6.78 -22.25
CA ILE A 9 -59.30 -5.46 -22.06
C ILE A 9 -57.91 -5.64 -21.44
N ASP A 10 -56.86 -5.14 -22.12
CA ASP A 10 -55.45 -5.27 -21.69
C ASP A 10 -54.93 -4.03 -20.94
N GLU A 11 -55.53 -3.73 -19.80
CA GLU A 11 -54.98 -2.73 -18.88
C GLU A 11 -53.71 -3.28 -18.19
N ARG A 12 -52.70 -2.42 -18.00
CA ARG A 12 -51.39 -2.81 -17.45
C ARG A 12 -50.91 -1.85 -16.35
N THR A 13 -50.10 -2.37 -15.44
CA THR A 13 -49.43 -1.55 -14.41
C THR A 13 -48.41 -0.61 -15.06
N ASP A 14 -48.27 0.62 -14.58
CA ASP A 14 -47.37 1.61 -15.19
C ASP A 14 -45.90 1.18 -15.25
N SER A 15 -45.36 0.65 -14.15
CA SER A 15 -43.92 0.37 -14.03
C SER A 15 -43.49 -0.93 -14.72
N LEU A 16 -44.19 -2.02 -14.43
CA LEU A 16 -43.79 -3.37 -14.87
C LEU A 16 -44.61 -3.86 -16.07
N GLN A 17 -45.56 -3.06 -16.56
CA GLN A 17 -46.43 -3.38 -17.69
C GLN A 17 -47.10 -4.75 -17.56
N LEU A 18 -47.43 -5.14 -16.32
CA LEU A 18 -48.07 -6.41 -16.01
C LEU A 18 -49.58 -6.33 -16.29
N PRO A 19 -50.17 -7.37 -16.88
CA PRO A 19 -51.62 -7.46 -17.08
C PRO A 19 -52.41 -7.27 -15.79
N MET A 20 -53.35 -6.33 -15.78
CA MET A 20 -54.28 -6.11 -14.68
C MET A 20 -55.62 -6.81 -14.95
N PRO A 21 -56.28 -7.37 -13.91
CA PRO A 21 -57.63 -7.90 -14.06
C PRO A 21 -58.61 -6.75 -14.29
N HIS A 22 -59.67 -7.01 -15.07
CA HIS A 22 -60.68 -6.01 -15.36
C HIS A 22 -62.08 -6.60 -15.20
N LEU A 23 -62.98 -5.87 -14.54
CA LEU A 23 -64.31 -6.35 -14.15
C LEU A 23 -65.20 -6.76 -15.34
N SER A 24 -64.91 -6.24 -16.53
CA SER A 24 -65.64 -6.57 -17.76
C SER A 24 -65.06 -7.76 -18.52
N ASN A 25 -63.92 -8.31 -18.11
CA ASN A 25 -63.28 -9.47 -18.76
C ASN A 25 -63.92 -10.80 -18.32
N TRP A 26 -63.75 -11.82 -19.14
CA TRP A 26 -64.05 -13.20 -18.76
C TRP A 26 -63.00 -13.67 -17.75
N GLN A 27 -63.45 -14.40 -16.73
CA GLN A 27 -62.57 -14.88 -15.66
C GLN A 27 -61.46 -15.79 -16.19
N GLU A 28 -61.76 -16.62 -17.19
CA GLU A 28 -60.77 -17.51 -17.81
C GLU A 28 -59.63 -16.74 -18.49
N ASP A 29 -59.96 -15.64 -19.18
CA ASP A 29 -58.99 -14.77 -19.84
C ASP A 29 -58.11 -14.04 -18.80
N ASP A 30 -58.71 -13.50 -17.74
CA ASP A 30 -57.97 -12.80 -16.69
C ASP A 30 -57.10 -13.75 -15.84
N LEU A 31 -57.57 -14.98 -15.58
CA LEU A 31 -56.77 -16.00 -14.90
C LEU A 31 -55.54 -16.38 -15.72
N GLN A 32 -55.67 -16.48 -17.03
CA GLN A 32 -54.54 -16.79 -17.90
C GLN A 32 -53.54 -15.62 -17.93
N ARG A 33 -54.02 -14.38 -18.06
CA ARG A 33 -53.19 -13.16 -18.04
C ARG A 33 -52.43 -13.02 -16.71
N LEU A 34 -53.08 -13.31 -15.58
CA LEU A 34 -52.46 -13.24 -14.26
C LEU A 34 -51.38 -14.32 -14.08
N ARG A 35 -51.57 -15.54 -14.61
CA ARG A 35 -50.51 -16.57 -14.61
C ARG A 35 -49.27 -16.11 -15.38
N THR A 36 -49.46 -15.50 -16.55
CA THR A 36 -48.36 -14.95 -17.33
C THR A 36 -47.64 -13.83 -16.57
N ALA A 37 -48.39 -12.93 -15.92
CA ALA A 37 -47.80 -11.88 -15.08
C ALA A 37 -46.91 -12.45 -13.96
N LEU A 38 -47.38 -13.49 -13.26
CA LEU A 38 -46.60 -14.17 -12.22
C LEU A 38 -45.33 -14.84 -12.77
N GLN A 39 -45.41 -15.47 -13.95
CA GLN A 39 -44.24 -16.06 -14.61
C GLN A 39 -43.20 -15.00 -15.01
N MET A 40 -43.65 -13.82 -15.46
CA MET A 40 -42.75 -12.70 -15.76
C MET A 40 -42.04 -12.19 -14.50
N ILE A 41 -42.77 -12.07 -13.38
CA ILE A 41 -42.19 -11.67 -12.10
C ILE A 41 -41.13 -12.69 -11.65
N ASP A 42 -41.44 -13.99 -11.71
CA ASP A 42 -40.49 -15.05 -11.32
C ASP A 42 -39.21 -15.01 -12.19
N THR A 43 -39.38 -14.88 -13.51
CA THR A 43 -38.25 -14.76 -14.43
C THR A 43 -37.39 -13.52 -14.14
N ALA A 44 -38.03 -12.38 -13.86
CA ALA A 44 -37.33 -11.15 -13.53
C ALA A 44 -36.54 -11.26 -12.21
N MET A 45 -37.11 -11.92 -11.20
CA MET A 45 -36.41 -12.18 -9.93
C MET A 45 -35.19 -13.09 -10.13
N GLN A 46 -35.31 -14.14 -10.95
CA GLN A 46 -34.18 -15.03 -11.27
C GLN A 46 -33.05 -14.30 -12.00
N LEU A 47 -33.39 -13.43 -12.97
CA LEU A 47 -32.39 -12.60 -13.67
C LEU A 47 -31.71 -11.60 -12.72
N MET A 48 -32.45 -11.02 -11.79
CA MET A 48 -31.88 -10.11 -10.79
C MET A 48 -30.90 -10.83 -9.86
N ALA A 49 -31.21 -12.05 -9.44
CA ALA A 49 -30.29 -12.86 -8.65
C ALA A 49 -28.99 -13.15 -9.41
N LEU A 50 -29.10 -13.54 -10.69
CA LEU A 50 -27.94 -13.79 -11.56
C LEU A 50 -27.09 -12.53 -11.80
N ASP A 51 -27.72 -11.37 -12.01
CA ASP A 51 -27.00 -10.09 -12.12
C ASP A 51 -26.23 -9.80 -10.82
N MET A 52 -26.89 -9.96 -9.67
CA MET A 52 -26.30 -9.71 -8.36
C MET A 52 -25.09 -10.62 -8.11
N ASP A 53 -25.20 -11.92 -8.37
CA ASP A 53 -24.10 -12.88 -8.25
C ASP A 53 -22.94 -12.53 -9.18
N SER A 54 -23.23 -12.13 -10.43
CA SER A 54 -22.21 -11.76 -11.40
C SER A 54 -21.43 -10.50 -10.97
N ARG A 55 -22.15 -9.52 -10.39
CA ARG A 55 -21.59 -8.28 -9.89
C ARG A 55 -20.77 -8.51 -8.63
N ASP A 56 -21.25 -9.36 -7.71
CA ASP A 56 -20.50 -9.73 -6.52
C ASP A 56 -19.17 -10.40 -6.88
N HIS A 57 -19.18 -11.29 -7.87
CA HIS A 57 -17.97 -11.92 -8.39
C HIS A 57 -16.98 -10.92 -9.02
N ASP A 58 -17.47 -9.95 -9.80
CA ASP A 58 -16.60 -8.88 -10.35
C ASP A 58 -16.01 -8.01 -9.25
N LEU A 59 -16.84 -7.60 -8.28
CA LEU A 59 -16.42 -6.79 -7.14
C LEU A 59 -15.36 -7.51 -6.30
N SER A 60 -15.57 -8.80 -6.01
CA SER A 60 -14.60 -9.63 -5.29
C SER A 60 -13.25 -9.71 -6.03
N LYS A 61 -13.27 -9.93 -7.36
CA LYS A 61 -12.04 -9.90 -8.18
C LYS A 61 -11.35 -8.54 -8.15
N ARG A 62 -12.11 -7.45 -8.18
CA ARG A 62 -11.57 -6.08 -8.14
C ARG A 62 -10.98 -5.76 -6.77
N ALA A 63 -11.63 -6.18 -5.70
CA ALA A 63 -11.12 -6.05 -4.33
C ALA A 63 -9.79 -6.79 -4.18
N GLY A 64 -9.70 -8.06 -4.60
CA GLY A 64 -8.45 -8.81 -4.54
C GLY A 64 -7.30 -8.18 -5.35
N LYS A 65 -7.60 -7.60 -6.53
CA LYS A 65 -6.60 -6.83 -7.30
C LYS A 65 -6.13 -5.57 -6.56
N LEU A 66 -7.04 -4.88 -5.88
CA LEU A 66 -6.71 -3.68 -5.12
C LEU A 66 -5.85 -4.02 -3.90
N GLU A 67 -6.18 -5.07 -3.16
CA GLU A 67 -5.38 -5.58 -2.04
C GLU A 67 -3.98 -5.99 -2.48
N ALA A 68 -3.87 -6.74 -3.59
CA ALA A 68 -2.57 -7.11 -4.15
C ALA A 68 -1.75 -5.87 -4.55
N ARG A 69 -2.39 -4.84 -5.09
CA ARG A 69 -1.72 -3.59 -5.44
C ARG A 69 -1.31 -2.79 -4.20
N ALA A 70 -2.12 -2.77 -3.16
CA ALA A 70 -1.77 -2.14 -1.89
C ALA A 70 -0.53 -2.80 -1.28
N GLY A 71 -0.52 -4.13 -1.17
CA GLY A 71 0.65 -4.88 -0.69
C GLY A 71 1.90 -4.65 -1.54
N ALA A 72 1.77 -4.54 -2.86
CA ALA A 72 2.90 -4.23 -3.74
C ALA A 72 3.46 -2.80 -3.52
N ILE A 73 2.59 -1.82 -3.24
CA ILE A 73 2.99 -0.45 -2.92
C ILE A 73 3.74 -0.41 -1.58
N GLU A 74 3.24 -1.10 -0.57
CA GLU A 74 3.90 -1.20 0.74
C GLU A 74 5.28 -1.84 0.62
N ALA A 75 5.40 -2.96 -0.10
CA ALA A 75 6.68 -3.62 -0.35
C ALA A 75 7.67 -2.69 -1.11
N ARG A 76 7.18 -1.92 -2.08
CA ARG A 76 7.99 -0.96 -2.83
C ARG A 76 8.43 0.22 -1.96
N ALA A 77 7.58 0.69 -1.06
CA ALA A 77 7.93 1.74 -0.11
C ALA A 77 9.06 1.27 0.84
N ALA A 78 8.96 0.04 1.35
CA ALA A 78 10.01 -0.54 2.20
C ALA A 78 11.36 -0.67 1.46
N LEU A 79 11.34 -1.11 0.19
CA LEU A 79 12.54 -1.16 -0.65
C LEU A 79 13.14 0.22 -0.91
N LEU A 80 12.31 1.24 -1.13
CA LEU A 80 12.76 2.59 -1.40
C LEU A 80 13.43 3.22 -0.17
N GLU A 81 12.83 3.06 1.01
CA GLU A 81 13.41 3.51 2.28
C GLU A 81 14.79 2.86 2.51
N TYR A 82 14.86 1.56 2.27
CA TYR A 82 16.12 0.83 2.39
C TYR A 82 17.19 1.30 1.39
N ALA A 83 16.79 1.54 0.14
CA ALA A 83 17.70 2.03 -0.89
C ALA A 83 18.18 3.46 -0.60
N ALA A 84 17.31 4.33 -0.06
CA ALA A 84 17.63 5.71 0.25
C ALA A 84 18.70 5.83 1.36
N GLY A 85 18.69 4.91 2.33
CA GLY A 85 19.70 4.88 3.41
C GLY A 85 21.05 4.25 3.03
N ARG A 86 21.15 3.60 1.86
CA ARG A 86 22.38 2.93 1.44
C ARG A 86 23.33 3.89 0.71
N PRO A 87 24.66 3.76 0.95
CA PRO A 87 25.62 4.54 0.19
C PRO A 87 25.68 4.05 -1.26
N SER A 88 25.62 4.97 -2.21
CA SER A 88 25.86 4.71 -3.63
C SER A 88 27.36 4.60 -3.96
N ALA A 89 28.22 5.19 -3.13
CA ALA A 89 29.67 5.09 -3.22
C ALA A 89 30.32 5.16 -1.84
N VAL A 90 31.45 4.47 -1.68
CA VAL A 90 32.29 4.50 -0.48
C VAL A 90 33.75 4.69 -0.91
N ALA A 91 34.43 5.69 -0.34
CA ALA A 91 35.84 5.97 -0.59
C ALA A 91 36.63 5.93 0.73
N TYR A 92 37.85 5.39 0.67
CA TYR A 92 38.75 5.29 1.81
C TYR A 92 39.98 6.18 1.60
N GLY A 93 40.28 7.01 2.59
CA GLY A 93 41.54 7.75 2.71
C GLY A 93 42.48 7.04 3.68
N TYR A 94 43.78 7.12 3.41
CA TYR A 94 44.81 6.49 4.23
C TYR A 94 45.81 7.54 4.73
N ASP A 95 46.35 7.32 5.93
CA ASP A 95 47.48 8.11 6.46
C ASP A 95 48.84 7.62 5.90
N SER A 96 49.93 8.28 6.30
CA SER A 96 51.29 7.93 5.87
C SER A 96 51.77 6.55 6.32
N GLN A 97 51.07 5.93 7.29
CA GLN A 97 51.33 4.59 7.78
C GLN A 97 50.42 3.54 7.11
N GLY A 98 49.60 3.95 6.14
CA GLY A 98 48.68 3.08 5.40
C GLY A 98 47.43 2.68 6.19
N ARG A 99 47.11 3.37 7.30
CA ARG A 99 45.89 3.14 8.09
C ARG A 99 44.76 4.03 7.59
N VAL A 100 43.52 3.59 7.73
CA VAL A 100 42.35 4.35 7.25
C VAL A 100 42.18 5.65 8.06
N SER A 101 42.37 6.81 7.44
CA SER A 101 42.19 8.12 8.09
C SER A 101 40.85 8.77 7.76
N SER A 102 40.17 8.33 6.69
CA SER A 102 38.87 8.84 6.28
C SER A 102 38.03 7.76 5.59
N ILE A 103 36.73 7.77 5.86
CA ILE A 103 35.72 6.97 5.17
C ILE A 103 34.64 7.93 4.69
N THR A 104 34.51 8.10 3.37
CA THR A 104 33.51 8.99 2.78
C THR A 104 32.43 8.17 2.09
N GLN A 105 31.19 8.31 2.55
CA GLN A 105 30.02 7.65 1.99
C GLN A 105 29.16 8.68 1.25
N THR A 106 28.71 8.33 0.04
CA THR A 106 27.73 9.15 -0.69
C THR A 106 26.36 8.52 -0.51
N VAL A 107 25.47 9.18 0.23
CA VAL A 107 24.09 8.71 0.52
C VAL A 107 23.12 9.74 -0.04
N ALA A 108 22.21 9.30 -0.92
CA ALA A 108 21.26 10.19 -1.61
C ALA A 108 21.92 11.43 -2.27
N GLY A 109 23.14 11.27 -2.81
CA GLY A 109 23.91 12.36 -3.43
C GLY A 109 24.66 13.27 -2.46
N ALA A 110 24.43 13.16 -1.15
CA ALA A 110 25.17 13.88 -0.13
C ALA A 110 26.36 13.07 0.38
N GLN A 111 27.51 13.73 0.57
CA GLN A 111 28.69 13.10 1.16
C GLN A 111 28.66 13.18 2.68
N ARG A 112 28.99 12.06 3.34
CA ARG A 112 29.17 11.93 4.78
C ARG A 112 30.53 11.33 5.03
N ALA A 113 31.41 12.08 5.68
CA ALA A 113 32.78 11.65 5.96
C ALA A 113 32.95 11.32 7.45
N THR A 114 33.53 10.16 7.74
CA THR A 114 34.05 9.80 9.05
C THR A 114 35.56 9.93 9.01
N VAL A 115 36.14 10.76 9.88
CA VAL A 115 37.59 10.96 10.00
C VAL A 115 38.09 10.25 11.25
N LEU A 116 39.17 9.49 11.10
CA LEU A 116 39.80 8.74 12.18
C LEU A 116 41.21 9.29 12.44
N THR A 117 41.55 9.46 13.70
CA THR A 117 42.92 9.70 14.14
C THR A 117 43.42 8.55 14.98
N TYR A 118 44.74 8.45 15.14
CA TYR A 118 45.37 7.35 15.84
C TYR A 118 46.35 7.84 16.90
N ASP A 119 46.43 7.12 18.01
CA ASP A 119 47.44 7.33 19.03
C ASP A 119 48.81 6.77 18.58
N ALA A 120 49.83 6.98 19.42
CA ALA A 120 51.19 6.51 19.15
C ALA A 120 51.30 4.97 19.11
N GLN A 121 50.34 4.23 19.67
CA GLN A 121 50.27 2.77 19.61
C GLN A 121 49.45 2.26 18.40
N GLY A 122 48.92 3.18 17.58
CA GLY A 122 48.13 2.87 16.40
C GLY A 122 46.68 2.46 16.66
N ARG A 123 46.14 2.78 17.84
CA ARG A 123 44.72 2.63 18.17
C ARG A 123 43.97 3.90 17.81
N VAL A 124 42.68 3.81 17.52
CA VAL A 124 41.85 4.95 17.15
C VAL A 124 41.76 5.93 18.33
N ALA A 125 42.32 7.13 18.19
CA ALA A 125 42.26 8.16 19.23
C ALA A 125 40.95 8.96 19.12
N THR A 126 40.55 9.36 17.92
CA THR A 126 39.29 10.06 17.68
C THR A 126 38.54 9.54 16.47
N SER A 127 37.21 9.65 16.51
CA SER A 127 36.30 9.44 15.38
C SER A 127 35.39 10.66 15.24
N THR A 128 35.49 11.35 14.12
CA THR A 128 34.67 12.54 13.82
C THR A 128 33.74 12.25 12.65
N TYR A 129 32.43 12.44 12.83
CA TYR A 129 31.42 12.11 11.83
C TYR A 129 30.18 13.02 11.94
N PRO A 130 29.47 13.26 10.82
CA PRO A 130 28.25 14.07 10.83
C PRO A 130 27.10 13.31 11.51
N VAL A 131 26.32 14.03 12.32
CA VAL A 131 25.09 13.53 12.95
C VAL A 131 23.85 14.23 12.38
N ALA A 132 22.66 13.80 12.80
CA ALA A 132 21.41 14.43 12.42
C ALA A 132 21.43 15.93 12.75
N GLY A 133 20.86 16.76 11.87
CA GLY A 133 20.88 18.22 12.03
C GLY A 133 22.16 18.91 11.52
N GLY A 134 23.14 18.17 10.99
CA GLY A 134 24.32 18.73 10.34
C GLY A 134 25.47 19.07 11.29
N ALA A 135 25.31 18.86 12.60
CA ALA A 135 26.40 18.95 13.55
C ALA A 135 27.46 17.86 13.28
N MET A 136 28.69 18.14 13.66
CA MET A 136 29.79 17.17 13.67
C MET A 136 29.98 16.67 15.08
N ARG A 137 29.92 15.34 15.26
CA ARG A 137 30.25 14.68 16.52
C ARG A 137 31.68 14.18 16.45
N THR A 138 32.44 14.41 17.52
CA THR A 138 33.75 13.82 17.73
C THR A 138 33.73 12.97 18.98
N ASP A 139 33.97 11.68 18.82
CA ASP A 139 34.20 10.75 19.92
C ASP A 139 35.71 10.59 20.13
N THR A 140 36.17 10.83 21.36
CA THR A 140 37.56 10.65 21.79
C THR A 140 37.65 9.41 22.67
N TYR A 141 38.46 8.45 22.26
CA TYR A 141 38.66 7.18 22.96
C TYR A 141 39.89 7.27 23.87
N ASN A 142 39.66 7.12 25.18
CA ASN A 142 40.73 7.06 26.17
C ASN A 142 40.98 5.60 26.52
N TYR A 143 42.25 5.19 26.47
CA TYR A 143 42.64 3.81 26.72
C TYR A 143 43.34 3.66 28.06
N ASP A 144 43.04 2.57 28.74
CA ASP A 144 43.78 2.15 29.93
C ASP A 144 45.19 1.71 29.53
N ALA A 145 46.20 2.27 30.21
CA ALA A 145 47.60 2.04 29.85
C ALA A 145 48.09 0.63 30.20
N ALA A 146 47.47 -0.05 31.17
CA ALA A 146 47.90 -1.38 31.62
C ALA A 146 47.29 -2.50 30.77
N THR A 147 46.03 -2.36 30.38
CA THR A 147 45.24 -3.39 29.68
C THR A 147 45.06 -3.11 28.18
N GLY A 148 45.29 -1.87 27.74
CA GLY A 148 45.10 -1.44 26.36
C GLY A 148 43.63 -1.31 25.93
N ARG A 149 42.67 -1.54 26.83
CA ARG A 149 41.23 -1.46 26.56
C ARG A 149 40.72 -0.02 26.63
N VAL A 150 39.59 0.25 25.98
CA VAL A 150 38.92 1.56 26.12
C VAL A 150 38.46 1.72 27.57
N ALA A 151 38.96 2.75 28.24
CA ALA A 151 38.61 3.13 29.60
C ALA A 151 37.41 4.09 29.61
N SER A 152 37.38 5.04 28.67
CA SER A 152 36.25 5.96 28.52
C SER A 152 36.14 6.49 27.09
N VAL A 153 34.96 6.99 26.75
CA VAL A 153 34.70 7.72 25.51
C VAL A 153 34.11 9.08 25.88
N THR A 154 34.66 10.14 25.33
CA THR A 154 34.12 11.50 25.48
C THR A 154 33.60 11.97 24.14
N SER A 155 32.35 12.41 24.09
CA SER A 155 31.71 12.89 22.87
C SER A 155 31.50 14.40 22.93
N THR A 156 31.90 15.10 21.88
CA THR A 156 31.60 16.52 21.68
C THR A 156 30.85 16.72 20.37
N GLU A 157 29.80 17.52 20.41
CA GLU A 157 29.05 17.91 19.20
C GLU A 157 29.29 19.39 18.95
N THR A 158 29.71 19.71 17.73
CA THR A 158 29.95 21.09 17.29
C THR A 158 29.01 21.37 16.12
N ASN A 159 28.25 22.46 16.22
CA ASN A 159 27.47 22.96 15.11
C ASN A 159 28.43 23.63 14.11
N PRO A 160 28.27 23.44 12.79
CA PRO A 160 29.04 24.16 11.79
C PRO A 160 28.86 25.68 11.87
#